data_AF-A0A2N5KPM8-F1
#
_entry.id   AF-A0A2N5KPM8-F1
#
_cell.length_a   1.000
_cell.length_b   1.000
_cell.length_c   1.000
_cell.angle_alpha   90.00
_cell.angle_beta   90.00
_cell.angle_gamma   90.00
#
_symmetry.space_group_name_H-M   'P 1'
#
loop_
_entity.id
_entity.type
_entity.pdbx_description
1 polymer ?
#
loop_
_entity_poly.entity_id
_entity_poly.type
_entity_poly.pdbx_seq_one_letter_code
_entity_poly.pdbx_strand_id
1 'polypeptide(L)' 'MDAPQEAFYPEPRTEDIMVLFRIISRESWDELQDLHEALPGSRIEHLLYGLYVLFIGPGGAKETAK' A
#
# COMPACT_ATOMS: atom_id res chain seq x y z
N MET A 1 -27.41 -16.84 4.21
CA MET A 1 -26.89 -15.63 3.55
C MET A 1 -25.59 -15.33 4.24
N ASP A 2 -24.46 -15.70 3.63
CA ASP A 2 -23.15 -15.38 4.17
C ASP A 2 -22.95 -13.87 4.02
N ALA A 3 -22.66 -13.19 5.14
CA ALA A 3 -22.32 -11.77 5.12
C ALA A 3 -21.06 -11.59 4.26
N PRO A 4 -20.96 -10.53 3.43
CA PRO A 4 -19.72 -10.24 2.73
C PRO A 4 -18.62 -10.07 3.79
N GLN A 5 -17.51 -10.80 3.64
CA GLN A 5 -16.33 -10.58 4.46
C GLN A 5 -15.91 -9.13 4.24
N GLU A 6 -16.19 -8.26 5.21
CA GLU A 6 -15.58 -6.94 5.27
C GLU A 6 -14.08 -7.17 5.29
N ALA A 7 -13.40 -6.76 4.21
CA ALA A 7 -11.97 -6.70 4.21
C ALA A 7 -11.57 -5.78 5.38
N PHE A 8 -10.93 -6.37 6.40
CA PHE A 8 -10.47 -5.63 7.55
C PHE A 8 -9.28 -4.78 7.11
N TYR A 9 -9.56 -3.52 6.77
CA TYR A 9 -8.52 -2.52 6.55
C TYR A 9 -8.12 -1.98 7.91
N PRO A 10 -6.92 -2.28 8.44
CA PRO A 10 -6.47 -1.62 9.64
C PRO A 10 -6.42 -0.12 9.37
N GLU A 11 -7.09 0.65 10.24
CA GLU A 11 -7.08 2.11 10.18
C GLU A 11 -5.63 2.63 10.07
N PRO A 12 -5.37 3.64 9.22
CA PRO A 12 -4.06 4.26 9.14
C PRO A 12 -3.61 4.73 10.51
N ARG A 13 -2.42 4.31 10.94
CA ARG A 13 -1.84 4.82 12.19
C ARG A 13 -1.25 6.19 11.91
N THR A 14 -1.24 7.07 12.91
CA THR A 14 -0.72 8.45 12.80
C THR A 14 0.74 8.51 12.34
N GLU A 15 1.48 7.40 12.44
CA GLU A 15 2.88 7.27 12.04
C GLU A 15 3.08 6.63 10.66
N ASP A 16 2.00 6.18 9.99
CA ASP A 16 2.09 5.56 8.68
C ASP A 16 2.41 6.63 7.61
N ILE A 17 3.41 6.36 6.77
CA ILE A 17 3.64 7.17 5.57
C ILE A 17 2.69 6.68 4.47
N MET A 18 1.95 7.61 3.88
CA MET A 18 1.05 7.35 2.76
C MET A 18 1.66 7.83 1.46
N VAL A 19 1.83 6.92 0.49
CA VAL A 19 2.31 7.27 -0.85
C VAL A 19 1.21 6.96 -1.86
N LEU A 20 0.82 7.97 -2.63
CA LEU A 20 -0.22 7.85 -3.66
C LEU A 20 0.39 7.47 -5.00
N PHE A 21 -0.15 6.42 -5.61
CA PHE A 21 0.22 5.94 -6.93
C PHE A 21 -0.96 6.04 -7.87
N ARG A 22 -0.74 6.58 -9.06
CA ARG A 22 -1.72 6.54 -10.14
C ARG A 22 -1.31 5.49 -11.15
N ILE A 23 -2.07 4.40 -11.19
CA ILE A 23 -1.81 3.26 -12.06
C ILE A 23 -2.50 3.52 -13.40
N ILE A 24 -1.72 3.93 -14.40
CA ILE A 24 -2.20 4.19 -15.77
C ILE A 24 -1.67 3.16 -16.78
N SER A 25 -0.71 2.34 -16.38
CA SER A 25 -0.09 1.31 -17.20
C SER A 25 0.29 0.10 -16.35
N ARG A 26 0.61 -1.01 -17.02
CA ARG A 26 1.14 -2.21 -16.35
C ARG A 26 2.47 -1.92 -15.65
N GLU A 27 3.35 -1.15 -16.28
CA GLU A 27 4.64 -0.75 -15.72
C GLU A 27 4.47 0.01 -14.39
N SER A 28 3.55 0.97 -14.31
CA SER A 28 3.27 1.69 -13.05
C SER A 28 2.73 0.78 -11.94
N TRP A 29 2.05 -0.32 -12.31
CA TRP A 29 1.61 -1.32 -11.35
C TRP A 29 2.77 -2.16 -10.83
N ASP A 30 3.65 -2.59 -11.74
CA ASP A 30 4.81 -3.39 -11.39
C ASP A 30 5.77 -2.58 -10.48
N GLU A 31 5.97 -1.28 -10.73
CA GLU A 31 6.74 -0.39 -9.83
C GLU A 31 6.16 -0.32 -8.40
N LEU A 32 4.83 -0.23 -8.28
CA LEU A 32 4.16 -0.24 -6.98
C LEU A 32 4.34 -1.58 -6.27
N GLN A 33 4.29 -2.69 -7.00
CA GLN A 33 4.52 -4.03 -6.44
C GLN A 33 5.96 -4.18 -5.96
N ASP A 34 6.95 -3.79 -6.77
CA ASP A 34 8.37 -3.85 -6.41
C ASP A 34 8.64 -3.06 -5.12
N LEU A 35 8.04 -1.87 -4.99
CA LEU A 35 8.20 -1.05 -3.79
C LEU A 35 7.52 -1.69 -2.56
N HIS A 36 6.36 -2.30 -2.74
CA HIS A 36 5.66 -3.01 -1.66
C HIS A 36 6.47 -4.21 -1.16
N GLU A 37 7.05 -4.99 -2.07
CA GLU A 37 7.92 -6.12 -1.74
C GLU A 37 9.20 -5.68 -1.01
N ALA A 38 9.75 -4.52 -1.38
CA ALA A 38 10.93 -3.94 -0.74
C ALA A 38 10.66 -3.34 0.65
N LEU A 39 9.40 -3.15 1.04
CA LEU A 39 9.01 -2.51 2.29
C LEU A 39 8.18 -3.47 3.16
N PRO A 40 8.83 -4.30 4.00
CA PRO A 40 8.14 -5.23 4.89
C PRO A 40 7.12 -4.53 5.78
N GLY A 41 5.91 -5.09 5.84
CA GLY A 41 4.80 -4.53 6.61
C GLY A 41 4.13 -3.32 5.96
N SER A 42 4.50 -2.95 4.72
CA SER A 42 3.69 -2.06 3.91
C SER A 42 2.40 -2.75 3.44
N ARG A 43 1.40 -1.97 3.04
CA ARG A 43 0.15 -2.48 2.47
C ARG A 43 -0.32 -1.59 1.33
N ILE A 44 -0.86 -2.20 0.27
CA ILE A 44 -1.45 -1.49 -0.86
C ILE A 44 -2.97 -1.49 -0.69
N GLU A 45 -3.58 -0.31 -0.82
CA GLU A 45 -5.03 -0.15 -0.85
C GLU A 45 -5.46 0.57 -2.14
N HIS A 46 -6.55 0.12 -2.75
CA HIS A 46 -7.16 0.83 -3.87
C HIS A 46 -8.08 1.92 -3.33
N LEU A 47 -7.89 3.15 -3.78
CA LEU A 47 -8.80 4.25 -3.51
C LEU A 47 -9.90 4.26 -4.57
N LEU A 48 -9.62 4.89 -5.72
CA LEU A 48 -10.61 5.27 -6.72
C LEU A 48 -9.90 5.50 -8.06
N TYR A 49 -10.54 5.19 -9.18
CA TYR A 49 -10.11 5.60 -10.53
C TYR A 49 -8.63 5.26 -10.87
N GLY A 50 -8.16 4.09 -10.44
CA GLY A 50 -6.76 3.68 -10.65
C GLY A 50 -5.76 4.36 -9.71
N LEU A 51 -6.22 5.06 -8.68
CA LEU A 51 -5.39 5.53 -7.57
C LEU A 51 -5.28 4.45 -6.51
N TYR A 52 -4.05 4.19 -6.09
CA TYR A 52 -3.68 3.27 -5.03
C TYR A 52 -2.85 4.00 -3.98
N VAL A 53 -2.93 3.55 -2.74
CA VAL A 53 -2.09 4.02 -1.63
C VAL A 53 -1.17 2.89 -1.23
N LEU A 54 0.11 3.17 -1.12
CA LEU A 54 1.03 2.35 -0.36
C LEU A 54 1.16 2.97 1.04
N PHE A 55 0.68 2.25 2.06
CA PHE A 55 0.91 2.61 3.45
C PHE A 55 2.19 1.93 3.94
N ILE A 56 3.09 2.70 4.54
CA ILE A 56 4.36 2.22 5.07
C ILE A 56 4.35 2.45 6.58
N GLY A 57 4.28 1.36 7.35
CA GLY A 57 4.27 1.44 8.81
C GLY A 57 5.63 1.76 9.42
N PRO A 58 5.68 2.11 10.72
CA PRO A 58 6.92 2.36 11.46
C PRO A 58 7.77 1.09 11.52
N GLY A 59 8.80 1.02 10.70
CA GLY A 59 9.67 -0.16 10.52
C GLY A 59 10.08 -0.38 9.06
N GLY A 60 9.12 -0.31 8.12
CA GLY A 60 9.38 -0.52 6.69
C GLY A 60 10.29 0.54 6.07
N ALA A 61 10.16 1.80 6.51
CA ALA A 61 11.02 2.91 6.06
C ALA A 61 12.46 2.85 6.60
N LYS A 62 12.76 2.00 7.60
CA LYS A 62 14.10 1.92 8.20
C LYS A 62 15.00 0.86 7.53
N GLU A 63 14.45 -0.08 6.79
CA GLU A 63 15.24 -1.15 6.15
C GLU A 63 15.74 -0.80 4.75
N THR A 64 15.16 0.21 4.10
CA THR A 64 15.55 0.70 2.77
C THR A 64 16.72 1.69 2.79
N ALA A 65 17.21 2.09 3.97
CA ALA A 65 18.39 2.93 4.13
C ALA A 65 19.63 2.07 4.44
N LYS A 66 20.13 1.30 3.47
CA LYS A 66 21.46 0.69 3.56
C LYS A 66 22.16 0.56 2.22
#